data_AF-A0A498KWE0-F1
#
_entry.id   AF-A0A498KWE0-F1
#
_cell.length_a   1.000
_cell.length_b   1.000
_cell.length_c   1.000
_cell.angle_alpha   90.00
_cell.angle_beta   90.00
_cell.angle_gamma   90.00
#
_symmetry.space_group_name_H-M   'P 1'
#
loop_
_entity.id
_entity.type
_entity.pdbx_description
1 polymer ?
#
loop_
_entity_poly.entity_id
_entity_poly.type
_entity_poly.pdbx_seq_one_letter_code
_entity_poly.pdbx_strand_id
1 'polypeptide(L)'
;MSSQIEAHSGQQRALEQFVATGGQPDNLQIESSVIEQVSADSSPQTVRDHVLKTLWRQVPALCVPDVHDLRVSLDVDVDADAPVDAQVTTVLQAAVAMLDEWNHL
;
A
#
# COMPACT_ATOMS: atom_id res chain seq x y z
N MET A 1 -15.35 9.15 28.63
CA MET A 1 -15.02 7.97 27.81
C MET A 1 -15.27 8.30 26.35
N SER A 2 -14.50 9.24 25.77
CA SER A 2 -14.84 9.84 24.46
C SER A 2 -13.70 9.79 23.44
N SER A 3 -12.48 9.43 23.84
CA SER A 3 -11.30 9.52 22.98
C SER A 3 -11.16 8.41 21.94
N GLN A 4 -11.99 7.36 22.00
CA GLN A 4 -11.87 6.20 21.10
C GLN A 4 -12.66 6.35 19.80
N ILE A 5 -13.71 7.19 19.81
CA ILE A 5 -14.59 7.41 18.64
C ILE A 5 -13.95 8.41 17.67
N GLU A 6 -13.21 9.40 18.18
CA GLU A 6 -12.56 10.42 17.36
C GLU A 6 -11.37 9.86 16.56
N ALA A 7 -10.63 8.89 17.10
CA ALA A 7 -9.50 8.28 16.41
C ALA A 7 -9.93 7.45 15.19
N HIS A 8 -10.98 6.64 15.33
CA HIS A 8 -11.56 5.89 14.22
C HIS A 8 -12.16 6.82 13.15
N SER A 9 -12.82 7.91 13.57
CA SER A 9 -13.41 8.89 12.63
C SER A 9 -12.35 9.69 11.86
N GLY A 10 -11.21 10.00 12.49
CA GLY A 10 -10.08 10.66 11.81
C GLY A 10 -9.40 9.76 10.78
N GLN A 11 -9.25 8.46 11.09
CA GLN A 11 -8.69 7.48 10.16
C GLN A 11 -9.61 7.17 8.98
N GLN A 12 -10.90 6.95 9.22
CA GLN A 12 -11.86 6.74 8.14
C GLN A 12 -11.89 7.95 7.20
N ARG A 13 -11.91 9.17 7.75
CA ARG A 13 -11.80 10.38 6.92
C ARG A 13 -10.51 10.49 6.13
N ALA A 14 -9.38 10.06 6.67
CA ALA A 14 -8.10 10.11 5.96
C ALA A 14 -8.05 9.07 4.83
N LEU A 15 -8.67 7.90 5.02
CA LEU A 15 -8.80 6.85 4.01
C LEU A 15 -9.82 7.26 2.93
N GLU A 16 -10.96 7.82 3.34
CA GLU A 16 -11.96 8.40 2.44
C GLU A 16 -11.39 9.58 1.66
N GLN A 17 -10.54 10.43 2.25
CA GLN A 17 -9.86 11.51 1.52
C GLN A 17 -8.79 10.97 0.56
N PHE A 18 -8.06 9.92 0.94
CA PHE A 18 -7.11 9.25 0.05
C PHE A 18 -7.82 8.69 -1.20
N VAL A 19 -8.93 7.98 -1.01
CA VAL A 19 -9.74 7.42 -2.10
C VAL A 19 -10.51 8.50 -2.87
N ALA A 20 -11.17 9.45 -2.19
CA ALA A 20 -12.07 10.45 -2.80
C ALA A 20 -11.36 11.62 -3.49
N THR A 21 -10.11 11.94 -3.12
CA THR A 21 -9.36 13.00 -3.83
C THR A 21 -8.85 12.52 -5.20
N GLY A 22 -9.09 11.25 -5.58
CA GLY A 22 -8.26 10.62 -6.61
C GLY A 22 -6.79 10.66 -6.21
N GLY A 23 -6.53 10.66 -4.89
CA GLY A 23 -5.22 10.56 -4.30
C GLY A 23 -4.73 9.14 -4.47
N GLN A 24 -4.65 8.67 -5.73
CA GLN A 24 -3.61 7.73 -6.06
C GLN A 24 -2.37 8.31 -5.38
N PRO A 25 -1.73 7.58 -4.45
CA PRO A 25 -0.39 7.98 -4.09
C PRO A 25 0.31 8.13 -5.44
N ASP A 26 1.06 9.21 -5.69
CA ASP A 26 1.69 9.39 -7.00
C ASP A 26 2.35 8.06 -7.33
N ASN A 27 1.72 7.23 -8.19
CA ASN A 27 2.05 5.81 -8.19
C ASN A 27 3.49 5.71 -8.64
N LEU A 28 3.86 6.62 -9.54
CA LEU A 28 5.19 6.96 -9.98
C LEU A 28 6.15 7.35 -8.85
N GLN A 29 5.72 8.08 -7.82
CA GLN A 29 6.54 8.42 -6.66
C GLN A 29 6.73 7.22 -5.72
N ILE A 30 5.71 6.40 -5.48
CA ILE A 30 5.86 5.15 -4.73
C ILE A 30 6.74 4.17 -5.52
N GLU A 31 6.48 4.01 -6.81
CA GLU A 31 7.22 3.17 -7.73
C GLU A 31 8.69 3.58 -7.74
N SER A 32 8.98 4.86 -7.99
CA SER A 32 10.36 5.38 -7.97
C SER A 32 11.00 5.18 -6.61
N SER A 33 10.30 5.49 -5.51
CA SER A 33 10.85 5.36 -4.17
C SER A 33 11.13 3.91 -3.77
N VAL A 34 10.37 2.95 -4.29
CA VAL A 34 10.58 1.52 -4.06
C VAL A 34 11.72 1.03 -4.95
N ILE A 35 11.71 1.35 -6.25
CA ILE A 35 12.77 1.00 -7.21
C ILE A 35 14.14 1.49 -6.74
N GLU A 36 14.24 2.67 -6.11
CA GLU A 36 15.48 3.17 -5.51
C GLU A 36 15.95 2.36 -4.28
N GLN A 37 15.04 1.66 -3.61
CA GLN A 37 15.32 0.87 -2.40
C GLN A 37 15.55 -0.62 -2.67
N VAL A 38 14.95 -1.17 -3.74
CA VAL A 38 15.15 -2.57 -4.14
C VAL A 38 16.20 -2.70 -5.23
N SER A 39 17.10 -3.67 -5.04
CA SER A 39 18.06 -4.06 -6.08
C SER A 39 17.40 -5.00 -7.10
N ALA A 40 17.98 -5.10 -8.31
CA ALA A 40 17.49 -6.02 -9.34
C ALA A 40 17.49 -7.50 -8.89
N ASP A 41 18.39 -7.87 -7.99
CA ASP A 41 18.46 -9.20 -7.38
C ASP A 41 17.50 -9.42 -6.19
N SER A 42 16.62 -8.45 -5.91
CA SER A 42 15.66 -8.56 -4.81
C SER A 42 14.61 -9.62 -5.12
N SER A 43 14.28 -10.44 -4.13
CA SER A 43 13.18 -11.39 -4.28
C SER A 43 11.83 -10.66 -4.41
N PRO A 44 10.83 -11.26 -5.06
CA PRO A 44 9.48 -10.68 -5.15
C PRO A 44 8.86 -10.36 -3.79
N GLN A 45 9.17 -11.16 -2.76
CA GLN A 45 8.79 -10.87 -1.38
C GLN A 45 9.41 -9.58 -0.84
N THR A 46 10.68 -9.32 -1.18
CA THR A 46 11.38 -8.09 -0.78
C THR A 46 10.77 -6.87 -1.46
N VAL A 47 10.46 -6.98 -2.75
CA VAL A 47 9.73 -5.95 -3.51
C VAL A 47 8.39 -5.66 -2.84
N ARG A 48 7.62 -6.70 -2.51
CA ARG A 48 6.35 -6.58 -1.82
C ARG A 48 6.45 -5.87 -0.47
N ASP A 49 7.39 -6.27 0.38
CA ASP A 49 7.59 -5.63 1.69
C ASP A 49 7.94 -4.14 1.55
N HIS A 50 8.76 -3.77 0.55
CA HIS A 50 9.09 -2.37 0.28
C HIS A 50 7.90 -1.57 -0.25
N VAL A 51 7.08 -2.13 -1.13
CA VAL A 51 5.84 -1.50 -1.60
C VAL A 51 4.92 -1.21 -0.42
N LEU A 52 4.62 -2.22 0.40
CA LEU A 52 3.72 -2.09 1.56
C LEU A 52 4.24 -1.07 2.58
N LYS A 53 5.56 -1.09 2.85
CA LYS A 53 6.21 -0.13 3.75
C LYS A 53 6.14 1.30 3.22
N THR A 54 6.33 1.48 1.91
CA THR A 54 6.28 2.81 1.27
C THR A 54 4.86 3.33 1.24
N LEU A 55 3.90 2.46 0.91
CA LEU A 55 2.48 2.75 0.93
C LEU A 55 2.00 3.16 2.33
N TRP A 56 2.40 2.44 3.38
CA TRP A 56 2.12 2.84 4.76
C TRP A 56 2.65 4.25 5.10
N ARG A 57 3.87 4.58 4.66
CA ARG A 57 4.47 5.90 4.90
C ARG A 57 3.76 7.02 4.16
N GLN A 58 3.27 6.74 2.95
CA GLN A 58 2.60 7.69 2.07
C GLN A 58 1.12 7.86 2.40
N VAL A 59 0.50 6.84 2.99
CA VAL A 59 -0.91 6.81 3.37
C VAL A 59 -1.03 6.83 4.89
N PRO A 60 -0.96 8.01 5.54
CA PRO A 60 -1.03 8.13 6.99
C PRO A 60 -2.35 7.64 7.60
N ALA A 61 -3.37 7.38 6.78
CA ALA A 61 -4.63 6.77 7.17
C ALA A 61 -4.50 5.28 7.52
N LEU A 62 -3.50 4.58 6.96
CA LEU A 62 -3.25 3.17 7.24
C LEU A 62 -2.59 3.03 8.60
N CYS A 63 -3.27 2.40 9.54
CA CYS A 63 -2.64 2.02 10.80
C CYS A 63 -1.82 0.72 10.62
N VAL A 64 -0.94 0.48 11.59
CA VAL A 64 -0.10 -0.73 11.64
C VAL A 64 -0.88 -2.05 11.49
N PRO A 65 -2.10 -2.22 12.05
CA PRO A 65 -2.91 -3.41 11.82
C PRO A 65 -3.35 -3.55 10.35
N ASP A 66 -3.70 -2.46 9.69
CA ASP A 66 -4.16 -2.46 8.29
C ASP A 66 -3.04 -2.92 7.35
N VAL A 67 -1.80 -2.51 7.61
CA VAL A 67 -0.64 -2.96 6.80
C VAL A 67 -0.29 -4.42 7.08
N HIS A 68 -0.45 -4.88 8.33
CA HIS A 68 -0.22 -6.28 8.65
C HIS A 68 -1.26 -7.18 7.99
N ASP A 69 -2.53 -6.80 8.05
CA ASP A 69 -3.60 -7.52 7.38
C ASP A 69 -3.41 -7.47 5.87
N LEU A 70 -3.02 -6.32 5.32
CA LEU A 70 -2.72 -6.16 3.90
C LEU A 70 -1.55 -7.08 3.52
N ARG A 71 -0.52 -7.16 4.36
CA ARG A 71 0.60 -8.08 4.17
C ARG A 71 0.19 -9.54 4.28
N VAL A 72 -0.84 -9.92 5.02
CA VAL A 72 -1.28 -11.33 5.11
C VAL A 72 -2.21 -11.67 3.94
N SER A 73 -3.10 -10.75 3.61
CA SER A 73 -4.21 -10.96 2.68
C SER A 73 -3.86 -10.62 1.22
N LEU A 74 -2.78 -9.87 0.97
CA LEU A 74 -2.29 -9.59 -0.39
C LEU A 74 -1.73 -10.88 -1.03
N ASP A 75 -2.57 -11.61 -1.73
CA ASP A 75 -2.18 -12.80 -2.50
C ASP A 75 -1.95 -12.40 -3.96
N VAL A 76 -0.75 -11.90 -4.25
CA VAL A 76 -0.35 -11.48 -5.60
C VAL A 76 0.80 -12.33 -6.10
N ASP A 77 0.59 -12.98 -7.24
CA ASP A 77 1.63 -13.71 -7.95
C ASP A 77 2.50 -12.70 -8.71
N VAL A 78 3.73 -12.53 -8.24
CA VAL A 78 4.70 -11.60 -8.83
C VAL A 78 5.71 -12.42 -9.59
N ASP A 79 5.78 -12.20 -10.90
CA ASP A 79 6.78 -12.82 -11.76
C ASP A 79 8.18 -12.37 -11.32
N ALA A 80 9.00 -13.34 -10.89
CA ALA A 80 10.35 -13.10 -10.42
C ALA A 80 11.33 -12.74 -11.56
N ASP A 81 11.01 -13.12 -12.79
CA ASP A 81 11.79 -12.81 -13.99
C ASP A 81 11.40 -11.46 -14.61
N ALA A 82 10.29 -10.85 -14.15
CA ALA A 82 9.87 -9.53 -14.58
C ALA A 82 10.81 -8.43 -14.05
N PRO A 83 10.96 -7.30 -14.76
CA PRO A 83 11.74 -6.18 -14.25
C PRO A 83 11.11 -5.63 -12.96
N VAL A 84 11.96 -5.08 -12.08
CA VAL A 84 11.55 -4.56 -10.77
C VAL A 84 10.43 -3.52 -10.89
N ASP A 85 10.41 -2.69 -11.93
CA ASP A 85 9.33 -1.72 -12.12
C ASP A 85 7.97 -2.43 -12.27
N ALA A 86 7.88 -3.44 -13.14
CA ALA A 86 6.66 -4.20 -13.36
C ALA A 86 6.24 -4.98 -12.10
N GLN A 87 7.20 -5.53 -11.36
CA GLN A 87 6.93 -6.19 -10.07
C GLN A 87 6.32 -5.20 -9.07
N VAL A 88 6.91 -4.01 -8.95
CA VAL A 88 6.45 -2.94 -8.05
C VAL A 88 5.05 -2.47 -8.45
N THR A 89 4.80 -2.19 -9.73
CA THR A 89 3.49 -1.80 -10.25
C THR A 89 2.42 -2.84 -9.91
N THR A 90 2.72 -4.12 -10.12
CA THR A 90 1.78 -5.23 -9.88
C THR A 90 1.37 -5.31 -8.42
N VAL A 91 2.35 -5.28 -7.50
CA VAL A 91 2.07 -5.30 -6.06
C VAL A 91 1.30 -4.06 -5.63
N LEU A 92 1.69 -2.88 -6.12
CA LEU A 92 1.05 -1.62 -5.78
C LEU A 92 -0.42 -1.59 -6.20
N GLN A 93 -0.72 -2.01 -7.43
CA GLN A 93 -2.09 -2.11 -7.93
C GLN A 93 -2.94 -3.08 -7.11
N ALA A 94 -2.41 -4.26 -6.77
CA ALA A 94 -3.11 -5.23 -5.94
C ALA A 94 -3.37 -4.68 -4.53
N ALA A 95 -2.38 -4.01 -3.93
CA ALA A 95 -2.54 -3.38 -2.62
C ALA A 95 -3.60 -2.27 -2.62
N VAL A 96 -3.60 -1.40 -3.64
CA VAL A 96 -4.59 -0.33 -3.78
C VAL A 96 -6.00 -0.90 -3.98
N ALA A 97 -6.15 -1.92 -4.83
CA ALA A 97 -7.45 -2.56 -5.07
C ALA A 97 -8.03 -3.17 -3.78
N MET A 98 -7.18 -3.79 -2.97
CA MET A 98 -7.62 -4.40 -1.70
C MET A 98 -8.00 -3.34 -0.66
N LEU A 99 -7.27 -2.22 -0.62
CA LEU A 99 -7.64 -1.09 0.24
C LEU A 99 -8.94 -0.41 -0.21
N ASP A 100 -9.19 -0.32 -1.51
CA ASP A 100 -10.45 0.17 -2.05
C ASP A 100 -11.63 -0.74 -1.66
N GLU A 101 -11.43 -2.06 -1.75
CA GLU A 101 -12.42 -3.04 -1.30
C GLU A 101 -12.74 -2.88 0.20
N TRP A 102 -11.71 -2.74 1.04
CA TRP A 102 -11.90 -2.52 2.48
C TRP A 102 -12.57 -1.21 2.83
N ASN A 103 -12.34 -0.15 2.04
CA ASN A 103 -12.98 1.14 2.25
C ASN A 103 -14.46 1.14 1.82
N HIS A 104 -14.87 0.21 0.95
CA HIS A 104 -16.25 0.03 0.52
C HIS A 104 -17.09 -0.95 1.38
N LEU A 105 -16.46 -1.62 2.36
CA LEU A 105 -17.10 -2.54 3.32
C LEU A 105 -17.60 -1.82 4.57
#